data_AF-A0A0S4IKJ6-F1
#
_entry.id   AF-A0A0S4IKJ6-F1
#
_cell.length_a   1.000
_cell.length_b   1.000
_cell.length_c   1.000
_cell.angle_alpha   90.00
_cell.angle_beta   90.00
_cell.angle_gamma   90.00
#
_symmetry.space_group_name_H-M   'P 1'
#
loop_
_entity.id
_entity.type
_entity.pdbx_description
1 polymer ?
#
loop_
_entity_poly.entity_id
_entity_poly.type
_entity_poly.pdbx_seq_one_letter_code
_entity_poly.pdbx_strand_id
1 'polypeptide(L)'
;MHSRLSTTGFSLEKPYHAALLAAAAIPALWVGYRVARRLTRSSPKVPDAAKCESWSNAQVLAFLEANNLSAQCIAAFKANDIDGSVLFQLESYHLSDMGVKKLKDRILFEKCIATIRPAHLERERSDSTASQDSSDEEAPAPAKRPSQAEEKSAITPLQVKRPASAEDRTKVMDAVVHKLEQIYERCASDAFLQAEPAAQAQGIRTAKNELAQILAITKSFPPQEVEHVMGLIQQLTSMLDVVERSLAQRGATSESAINAQGQAALVKLHAMLDGFLEALTSANGADLPQADRERLALNISSHVAKSIEVAAVLPIEEQADLKAKCDLVLRAAKALATGTPLAAAVPRSPQGPKAVEPASLQFLIRRVRAVFETLKSDQLLSMSADDRNVVLDKMRVEIASIEQESTHLPEHEAVVMGQVFMNVKQVLNQLSSLTTQEAEMSELQLQQESLQSAVARSKASGGAAPKPENPVVRISDAIKTVLEVLKQPEFLKASPEDQVRNSEVLHRRLQGIAQELKELPAPIQQAVTPMLVKVSELVRSVHKHASDAVASKPSSLSSSKPLRRTKSAIVKCFTAAFKGLRKN
;
A
#
# COMPACT_ATOMS: atom_id res chain seq x y z
N MET A 1 -54.69 21.68 -30.88
CA MET A 1 -54.35 22.22 -29.54
C MET A 1 -53.59 21.14 -28.79
N HIS A 2 -52.26 21.19 -28.87
CA HIS A 2 -51.35 20.23 -28.23
C HIS A 2 -50.86 20.80 -26.91
N SER A 3 -51.17 20.14 -25.79
CA SER A 3 -50.58 20.47 -24.49
C SER A 3 -49.35 19.60 -24.27
N ARG A 4 -48.18 20.25 -24.32
CA ARG A 4 -46.90 19.72 -23.87
C ARG A 4 -46.88 19.74 -22.35
N LEU A 5 -46.63 18.60 -21.72
CA LEU A 5 -46.13 18.56 -20.34
C LEU A 5 -44.64 18.29 -20.40
N SER A 6 -43.90 19.23 -19.83
CA SER A 6 -42.45 19.28 -19.71
C SER A 6 -42.02 18.37 -18.57
N THR A 7 -41.32 17.28 -18.88
CA THR A 7 -40.71 16.39 -17.89
C THR A 7 -39.29 16.89 -17.61
N THR A 8 -39.09 17.56 -16.48
CA THR A 8 -37.76 17.84 -15.94
C THR A 8 -37.18 16.55 -15.37
N GLY A 9 -36.26 15.93 -16.11
CA GLY A 9 -35.52 14.76 -15.67
C GLY A 9 -34.52 15.10 -14.56
N PHE A 10 -34.75 14.55 -13.37
CA PHE A 10 -33.73 14.44 -12.33
C PHE A 10 -32.81 13.28 -12.69
N SER A 11 -31.55 13.59 -12.97
CA SER A 11 -30.49 12.62 -13.21
C SER A 11 -29.80 12.30 -11.89
N LEU A 12 -30.00 11.08 -11.38
CA LEU A 12 -29.27 10.54 -10.24
C LEU A 12 -29.31 9.02 -10.31
N GLU A 13 -28.21 8.40 -10.74
CA GLU A 13 -27.41 7.46 -9.93
C GLU A 13 -26.49 6.59 -10.82
N LYS A 14 -25.25 6.39 -10.33
CA LYS A 14 -24.10 5.81 -11.04
C LYS A 14 -24.07 4.26 -10.92
N PRO A 15 -23.55 3.52 -11.92
CA PRO A 15 -23.53 2.05 -11.89
C PRO A 15 -22.29 1.48 -11.16
N TYR A 16 -22.51 0.60 -10.17
CA TYR A 16 -21.52 0.12 -9.19
C TYR A 16 -20.72 -1.16 -9.56
N HIS A 17 -21.05 -1.90 -10.63
CA HIS A 17 -20.45 -3.22 -10.86
C HIS A 17 -19.12 -3.20 -11.64
N ALA A 18 -19.01 -2.39 -12.69
CA ALA A 18 -17.71 -2.10 -13.32
C ALA A 18 -16.80 -1.29 -12.38
N ALA A 19 -17.40 -0.46 -11.53
CA ALA A 19 -16.70 0.26 -10.47
C ALA A 19 -16.14 -0.70 -9.40
N LEU A 20 -16.68 -1.91 -9.19
CA LEU A 20 -16.18 -2.85 -8.18
C LEU A 20 -14.91 -3.61 -8.65
N LEU A 21 -14.89 -4.05 -9.91
CA LEU A 21 -13.71 -4.67 -10.53
C LEU A 21 -12.60 -3.63 -10.77
N ALA A 22 -12.99 -2.43 -11.21
CA ALA A 22 -12.09 -1.28 -11.28
C ALA A 22 -11.61 -0.86 -9.87
N ALA A 23 -12.48 -0.80 -8.85
CA ALA A 23 -12.08 -0.41 -7.48
C ALA A 23 -11.30 -1.48 -6.70
N ALA A 24 -11.09 -2.68 -7.25
CA ALA A 24 -10.15 -3.66 -6.69
C ALA A 24 -8.77 -3.57 -7.38
N ALA A 25 -8.73 -3.35 -8.70
CA ALA A 25 -7.49 -3.19 -9.45
C ALA A 25 -6.88 -1.77 -9.27
N ILE A 26 -7.71 -0.73 -9.21
CA ILE A 26 -7.31 0.67 -9.10
C ILE A 26 -6.56 0.96 -7.78
N PRO A 27 -6.96 0.47 -6.59
CA PRO A 27 -6.19 0.72 -5.37
C PRO A 27 -4.85 -0.01 -5.34
N ALA A 28 -4.74 -1.22 -5.88
CA ALA A 28 -3.46 -1.93 -5.96
C ALA A 28 -2.49 -1.20 -6.92
N LEU A 29 -3.01 -0.76 -8.07
CA LEU A 29 -2.30 0.10 -9.02
C LEU A 29 -1.97 1.47 -8.42
N TRP A 30 -2.86 2.06 -7.62
CA TRP A 30 -2.70 3.37 -7.00
C TRP A 30 -1.78 3.35 -5.78
N VAL A 31 -1.70 2.25 -5.03
CA VAL A 31 -0.72 2.05 -3.94
C VAL A 31 0.65 1.80 -4.55
N GLY A 32 0.78 0.93 -5.55
CA GLY A 32 2.02 0.74 -6.31
C GLY A 32 2.49 2.03 -6.99
N TYR A 33 1.57 2.76 -7.62
CA TYR A 33 1.80 4.08 -8.20
C TYR A 33 2.09 5.15 -7.15
N ARG A 34 1.47 5.17 -5.95
CA ARG A 34 1.81 6.12 -4.88
C ARG A 34 3.20 5.84 -4.32
N VAL A 35 3.60 4.59 -4.20
CA VAL A 35 4.95 4.20 -3.77
C VAL A 35 5.96 4.57 -4.87
N ALA A 36 5.69 4.25 -6.12
CA ALA A 36 6.52 4.66 -7.26
C ALA A 36 6.58 6.18 -7.42
N ARG A 37 5.45 6.89 -7.34
CA ARG A 37 5.33 8.37 -7.38
C ARG A 37 5.92 9.06 -6.14
N ARG A 38 6.02 8.38 -4.99
CA ARG A 38 6.82 8.89 -3.86
C ARG A 38 8.31 8.77 -4.14
N LEU A 39 8.73 7.82 -4.96
CA LEU A 39 10.10 7.65 -5.43
C LEU A 39 10.42 8.51 -6.67
N THR A 40 9.42 8.86 -7.49
CA THR A 40 9.57 9.55 -8.78
C THR A 40 8.83 10.88 -8.90
N ARG A 41 8.31 11.44 -7.79
CA ARG A 41 7.68 12.76 -7.84
C ARG A 41 8.69 13.73 -8.41
N SER A 42 8.37 14.28 -9.58
CA SER A 42 8.94 15.51 -10.08
C SER A 42 8.82 16.51 -8.94
N SER A 43 9.95 16.78 -8.32
CA SER A 43 10.07 17.77 -7.27
C SER A 43 9.43 19.06 -7.78
N PRO A 44 8.71 19.83 -6.94
CA PRO A 44 8.54 21.26 -7.20
C PRO A 44 9.90 21.77 -7.66
N LYS A 45 9.97 22.49 -8.82
CA LYS A 45 11.23 22.97 -9.42
C LYS A 45 12.13 23.41 -8.27
N VAL A 46 13.07 22.55 -7.90
CA VAL A 46 13.93 22.84 -6.76
C VAL A 46 14.68 24.07 -7.22
N PRO A 47 14.63 25.18 -6.46
CA PRO A 47 15.47 26.32 -6.77
C PRO A 47 16.89 25.79 -7.00
N ASP A 48 17.59 26.33 -8.00
CA ASP A 48 18.90 25.83 -8.40
C ASP A 48 19.78 25.57 -7.16
N ALA A 49 20.14 24.31 -6.93
CA ALA A 49 20.89 23.88 -5.75
C ALA A 49 22.30 24.51 -5.71
N ALA A 50 22.79 24.99 -6.85
CA ALA A 50 24.03 25.77 -6.92
C ALA A 50 23.91 27.16 -6.27
N LYS A 51 22.69 27.63 -5.99
CA LYS A 51 22.39 28.96 -5.41
C LYS A 51 21.69 28.87 -4.05
N CYS A 52 21.91 27.77 -3.32
CA CYS A 52 21.27 27.56 -2.02
C CYS A 52 21.49 28.71 -1.03
N GLU A 53 22.66 29.35 -0.99
CA GLU A 53 22.94 30.47 -0.07
C GLU A 53 22.05 31.68 -0.30
N SER A 54 21.63 31.92 -1.55
CA SER A 54 20.77 33.04 -1.92
C SER A 54 19.28 32.69 -1.84
N TRP A 55 18.92 31.54 -1.27
CA TRP A 55 17.52 31.17 -1.13
C TRP A 55 16.84 32.04 -0.08
N SER A 56 15.73 32.65 -0.47
CA SER A 56 14.82 33.31 0.48
C SER A 56 14.18 32.27 1.42
N ASN A 57 13.67 32.72 2.57
CA ASN A 57 12.91 31.86 3.48
C ASN A 57 11.79 31.09 2.74
N ALA A 58 11.07 31.74 1.82
CA ALA A 58 10.03 31.08 1.03
C ALA A 58 10.55 29.91 0.17
N GLN A 59 11.76 30.04 -0.40
CA GLN A 59 12.40 28.98 -1.18
C GLN A 59 12.88 27.84 -0.29
N VAL A 60 13.41 28.14 0.90
CA VAL A 60 13.77 27.13 1.91
C VAL A 60 12.53 26.35 2.35
N LEU A 61 11.42 27.02 2.67
CA LEU A 61 10.18 26.35 3.07
C LEU A 61 9.64 25.44 1.95
N ALA A 62 9.65 25.92 0.70
CA ALA A 62 9.24 25.12 -0.46
C ALA A 62 10.13 23.89 -0.66
N PHE A 63 11.45 24.03 -0.47
CA PHE A 63 12.39 22.92 -0.52
C PHE A 63 12.13 21.89 0.59
N LEU A 64 11.88 22.34 1.83
CA LEU A 64 11.61 21.43 2.94
C LEU A 64 10.26 20.70 2.77
N GLU A 65 9.25 21.40 2.25
CA GLU A 65 7.95 20.81 1.90
C GLU A 65 8.08 19.78 0.78
N ALA A 66 8.86 20.07 -0.26
CA ALA A 66 9.17 19.14 -1.35
C ALA A 66 9.83 17.85 -0.85
N ASN A 67 10.62 17.95 0.22
CA ASN A 67 11.30 16.81 0.85
C ASN A 67 10.49 16.13 1.97
N ASN A 68 9.19 16.44 2.09
CA ASN A 68 8.26 15.82 3.04
C ASN A 68 8.61 16.03 4.52
N LEU A 69 9.22 17.17 4.88
CA LEU A 69 9.29 17.54 6.29
C LEU A 69 7.91 17.91 6.82
N SER A 70 7.63 17.60 8.09
CA SER A 70 6.30 17.85 8.64
C SER A 70 5.96 19.34 8.69
N ALA A 71 4.65 19.66 8.66
CA ALA A 71 4.17 21.04 8.78
C ALA A 71 4.64 21.75 10.06
N GLN A 72 4.88 20.99 11.14
CA GLN A 72 5.46 21.54 12.37
C GLN A 72 6.91 21.99 12.18
N CYS A 73 7.70 21.20 11.43
CA CYS A 73 9.06 21.57 11.07
C CYS A 73 9.06 22.82 10.18
N ILE A 74 8.22 22.84 9.14
CA ILE A 74 8.07 24.00 8.25
C ILE A 74 7.66 25.26 9.04
N ALA A 75 6.73 25.13 9.99
CA ALA A 75 6.33 26.24 10.86
C ALA A 75 7.49 26.75 11.73
N ALA A 76 8.36 25.86 12.22
CA ALA A 76 9.55 26.25 12.97
C ALA A 76 10.55 27.02 12.10
N PHE A 77 10.81 26.58 10.86
CA PHE A 77 11.66 27.30 9.92
C PHE A 77 11.09 28.67 9.52
N LYS A 78 9.77 28.75 9.38
CA LYS A 78 9.07 30.01 9.11
C LYS A 78 9.12 30.97 10.30
N ALA A 79 8.98 30.47 11.52
CA ALA A 79 8.98 31.28 12.74
C ALA A 79 10.37 31.87 13.06
N ASN A 80 11.44 31.21 12.65
CA ASN A 80 12.82 31.65 12.87
C ASN A 80 13.45 32.32 11.64
N ASP A 81 12.65 32.61 10.59
CA ASP A 81 13.07 33.25 9.34
C ASP A 81 14.36 32.65 8.73
N ILE A 82 14.45 31.31 8.72
CA ILE A 82 15.63 30.61 8.21
C ILE A 82 15.69 30.74 6.69
N ASP A 83 16.73 31.41 6.19
CA ASP A 83 17.04 31.52 4.78
C ASP A 83 18.17 30.54 4.37
N GLY A 84 18.55 30.59 3.10
CA GLY A 84 19.58 29.73 2.53
C GLY A 84 20.96 29.85 3.17
N SER A 85 21.29 31.03 3.71
CA SER A 85 22.59 31.31 4.32
C SER A 85 22.72 30.67 5.71
N VAL A 86 21.62 30.65 6.46
CA VAL A 86 21.54 30.02 7.78
C VAL A 86 21.33 28.51 7.66
N LEU A 87 20.65 28.06 6.59
CA LEU A 87 20.26 26.66 6.38
C LEU A 87 21.43 25.66 6.54
N PHE A 88 22.63 25.99 6.03
CA PHE A 88 23.80 25.11 6.10
C PHE A 88 24.52 25.11 7.45
N GLN A 89 24.23 26.09 8.31
CA GLN A 89 24.79 26.21 9.66
C GLN A 89 23.96 25.42 10.68
N LEU A 90 22.74 25.01 10.31
CA LEU A 90 21.84 24.26 11.18
C LEU A 90 22.27 22.80 11.31
N GLU A 91 22.72 22.44 12.49
CA GLU A 91 22.84 21.07 12.98
C GLU A 91 21.57 20.53 13.67
N SER A 92 21.52 19.22 13.90
CA SER A 92 20.39 18.49 14.52
C SER A 92 19.86 19.11 15.82
N TYR A 93 20.76 19.63 16.66
CA TYR A 93 20.38 20.21 17.95
C TYR A 93 19.67 21.56 17.80
N HIS A 94 20.05 22.39 16.82
CA HIS A 94 19.36 23.64 16.53
C HIS A 94 17.89 23.41 16.16
N LEU A 95 17.60 22.31 15.45
CA LEU A 95 16.21 21.94 15.14
C LEU A 95 15.41 21.63 16.40
N SER A 96 16.05 21.00 17.40
CA SER A 96 15.43 20.75 18.70
C SER A 96 15.11 22.06 19.41
N ASP A 97 16.04 23.01 19.39
CA ASP A 97 15.89 24.33 20.02
C ASP A 97 14.82 25.18 19.31
N MET A 98 14.68 25.03 17.99
CA MET A 98 13.60 25.61 17.19
C MET A 98 12.23 24.94 17.42
N GLY A 99 12.15 23.90 18.25
CA GLY A 99 10.90 23.23 18.60
C GLY A 99 10.51 22.05 17.69
N VAL A 100 11.42 21.55 16.85
CA VAL A 100 11.20 20.35 16.01
C VAL A 100 11.38 19.08 16.86
N LYS A 101 10.29 18.66 17.53
CA LYS A 101 10.31 17.53 18.47
C LYS A 101 10.51 16.16 17.79
N LYS A 102 9.98 16.00 16.58
CA LYS A 102 9.98 14.71 15.87
C LYS A 102 11.40 14.35 15.40
N LEU A 103 11.94 13.24 15.90
CA LEU A 103 13.25 12.73 15.50
C LEU A 103 13.31 12.46 13.98
N LYS A 104 12.22 11.93 13.42
CA LYS A 104 12.10 11.69 11.97
C LYS A 104 12.35 12.94 11.13
N ASP A 105 11.81 14.10 11.52
CA ASP A 105 11.99 15.35 10.77
C ASP A 105 13.43 15.85 10.84
N ARG A 106 14.12 15.64 11.97
CA ARG A 106 15.54 16.00 12.14
C ARG A 106 16.46 15.14 11.26
N ILE A 107 16.20 13.83 11.21
CA ILE A 107 16.92 12.91 10.33
C ILE A 107 16.66 13.23 8.85
N LEU A 108 15.40 13.53 8.49
CA LEU A 108 15.06 13.93 7.13
C LEU A 108 15.75 15.24 6.74
N PHE A 109 15.77 16.23 7.62
CA PHE A 109 16.49 17.48 7.39
C PHE A 109 17.98 17.24 7.08
N GLU A 110 18.68 16.46 7.92
CA GLU A 110 20.11 16.16 7.69
C GLU A 110 20.35 15.49 6.33
N LYS A 111 19.46 14.57 5.93
CA LYS A 111 19.51 13.95 4.60
C LYS A 111 19.30 14.98 3.50
N CYS A 112 18.36 15.91 3.65
CA CYS A 112 18.13 16.98 2.68
C CYS A 112 19.36 17.86 2.51
N ILE A 113 19.99 18.27 3.62
CA ILE A 113 21.22 19.09 3.60
C ILE A 113 22.37 18.31 2.95
N ALA A 114 22.53 17.03 3.25
CA ALA A 114 23.56 16.19 2.65
C ALA A 114 23.45 16.10 1.12
N THR A 115 22.24 16.18 0.57
CA THR A 115 21.99 16.15 -0.88
C THR A 115 22.44 17.44 -1.58
N ILE A 116 22.25 18.60 -0.95
CA ILE A 116 22.57 19.91 -1.57
C ILE A 116 24.00 20.40 -1.26
N ARG A 117 24.65 19.86 -0.22
CA ARG A 117 25.99 20.25 0.22
C ARG A 117 27.10 20.08 -0.83
N PRO A 118 27.15 19.00 -1.66
CA PRO A 118 28.19 18.85 -2.67
C PRO A 118 28.18 19.97 -3.72
N ALA A 119 26.98 20.34 -4.21
CA ALA A 119 26.82 21.41 -5.20
C ALA A 119 27.26 22.78 -4.64
N HIS A 120 27.03 23.01 -3.35
CA HIS A 120 27.48 24.21 -2.67
C HIS A 120 29.02 24.26 -2.53
N LEU A 121 29.65 23.15 -2.13
CA LEU A 121 31.11 23.05 -1.98
C LEU A 121 31.87 23.17 -3.31
N GLU A 122 31.32 22.67 -4.42
CA GLU A 122 31.94 22.82 -5.75
C GLU A 122 31.99 24.28 -6.21
N ARG A 123 31.00 25.08 -5.81
CA ARG A 123 30.96 26.50 -6.11
C ARG A 123 31.95 27.31 -5.30
N GLU A 124 32.05 27.08 -3.99
CA GLU A 124 33.06 27.74 -3.15
C GLU A 124 34.49 27.49 -3.68
N ARG A 125 34.74 26.29 -4.20
CA ARG A 125 36.01 25.96 -4.86
C ARG A 125 36.22 26.72 -6.17
N SER A 126 35.16 26.89 -6.97
CA SER A 126 35.22 27.59 -8.26
C SER A 126 35.39 29.11 -8.09
N ASP A 127 34.76 29.71 -7.08
CA ASP A 127 34.88 31.15 -6.80
C ASP A 127 36.26 31.48 -6.16
N SER A 128 36.83 30.52 -5.41
CA SER A 128 38.18 30.64 -4.84
C SER A 128 39.28 30.58 -5.91
N THR A 129 39.10 29.82 -7.00
CA THR A 129 40.07 29.75 -8.11
C THR A 129 39.92 30.89 -9.11
N ALA A 130 38.69 31.39 -9.33
CA ALA A 130 38.45 32.52 -10.22
C ALA A 130 39.01 33.86 -9.70
N SER A 131 39.18 33.98 -8.38
CA SER A 131 39.70 35.20 -7.76
C SER A 131 41.24 35.35 -7.85
N GLN A 132 41.95 34.38 -8.46
CA GLN A 132 43.41 34.35 -8.48
C GLN A 132 44.04 34.62 -9.85
N ASP A 133 43.25 34.87 -10.90
CA ASP A 133 43.76 35.07 -12.27
C ASP A 133 43.03 36.19 -13.01
N SER A 134 43.09 37.42 -12.48
CA SER A 134 42.68 38.63 -13.21
C SER A 134 43.77 39.69 -13.19
N SER A 135 44.60 39.66 -14.24
CA SER A 135 45.28 40.83 -14.78
C SER A 135 44.68 41.12 -16.17
N ASP A 136 44.07 42.29 -16.30
CA ASP A 136 43.80 43.11 -17.48
C ASP A 136 43.52 42.42 -18.84
N GLU A 137 42.27 42.49 -19.33
CA GLU A 137 42.03 43.06 -20.68
C GLU A 137 40.56 43.47 -20.91
N GLU A 138 40.42 44.55 -21.69
CA GLU A 138 39.32 45.50 -21.79
C GLU A 138 38.52 45.31 -23.09
N ALA A 139 37.19 45.05 -22.99
CA ALA A 139 36.02 45.37 -23.85
C ALA A 139 36.10 45.33 -25.43
N PRO A 140 34.99 45.43 -26.24
CA PRO A 140 33.56 45.62 -25.94
C PRO A 140 32.56 44.72 -26.74
N ALA A 141 31.26 44.87 -26.42
CA ALA A 141 30.06 44.23 -26.98
C ALA A 141 29.44 45.01 -28.19
N PRO A 142 28.14 44.86 -28.61
CA PRO A 142 27.15 43.75 -28.57
C PRO A 142 26.32 43.56 -29.89
N ALA A 143 25.56 42.45 -30.06
CA ALA A 143 24.41 42.41 -30.98
C ALA A 143 23.32 41.33 -30.69
N LYS A 144 22.10 41.84 -30.37
CA LYS A 144 20.72 41.49 -30.79
C LYS A 144 20.03 40.12 -30.52
N ARG A 145 18.86 40.25 -29.86
CA ARG A 145 17.66 39.38 -29.73
C ARG A 145 17.06 38.86 -31.05
N PRO A 146 16.26 37.77 -31.01
CA PRO A 146 14.77 37.86 -31.07
C PRO A 146 14.07 36.97 -30.00
N SER A 147 13.09 37.46 -29.24
CA SER A 147 11.63 37.59 -29.49
C SER A 147 10.82 36.29 -29.28
N GLN A 148 9.88 36.42 -28.34
CA GLN A 148 8.90 35.44 -27.85
C GLN A 148 7.91 34.98 -28.93
N ALA A 149 7.54 33.71 -28.88
CA ALA A 149 6.38 33.15 -29.57
C ALA A 149 5.55 32.32 -28.58
N GLU A 150 4.24 32.49 -28.69
CA GLU A 150 3.19 31.98 -27.82
C GLU A 150 3.14 30.44 -27.79
N GLU A 151 3.13 29.87 -26.58
CA GLU A 151 3.02 28.43 -26.33
C GLU A 151 1.55 28.01 -26.34
N LYS A 152 1.03 27.72 -27.54
CA LYS A 152 -0.23 26.99 -27.73
C LYS A 152 0.12 25.50 -27.83
N SER A 153 -0.26 24.72 -26.81
CA SER A 153 0.04 23.30 -26.67
C SER A 153 -0.65 22.45 -27.76
N ALA A 154 -0.06 22.41 -28.95
CA ALA A 154 -0.39 21.46 -30.01
C ALA A 154 0.41 20.18 -29.81
N ILE A 155 -0.31 19.06 -29.63
CA ILE A 155 0.28 17.72 -29.51
C ILE A 155 0.98 17.40 -30.83
N THR A 156 2.30 17.60 -30.89
CA THR A 156 3.11 17.21 -32.06
C THR A 156 3.28 15.70 -32.03
N PRO A 157 2.93 14.98 -33.12
CA PRO A 157 3.18 13.54 -33.21
C PRO A 157 4.69 13.27 -33.09
N LEU A 158 5.07 12.36 -32.18
CA LEU A 158 6.45 11.90 -31.99
C LEU A 158 6.94 11.29 -33.31
N GLN A 159 7.77 12.02 -34.07
CA GLN A 159 8.37 11.49 -35.29
C GLN A 159 9.55 10.59 -34.93
N VAL A 160 9.55 9.38 -35.51
CA VAL A 160 10.55 8.34 -35.24
C VAL A 160 11.82 8.61 -36.06
N LYS A 161 12.67 9.53 -35.60
CA LYS A 161 14.07 9.58 -36.04
C LYS A 161 14.90 8.87 -34.98
N ARG A 162 15.63 7.82 -35.38
CA ARG A 162 16.46 7.02 -34.47
C ARG A 162 17.44 7.96 -33.73
N PRO A 163 17.43 8.00 -32.39
CA PRO A 163 18.32 8.89 -31.64
C PRO A 163 19.78 8.48 -31.87
N ALA A 164 20.62 9.45 -32.28
CA ALA A 164 22.01 9.19 -32.65
C ALA A 164 22.96 9.26 -31.44
N SER A 165 22.59 10.02 -30.39
CA SER A 165 23.39 10.17 -29.18
C SER A 165 22.71 9.55 -27.94
N ALA A 166 23.50 9.30 -26.89
CA ALA A 166 22.96 8.87 -25.60
C ALA A 166 22.05 9.93 -24.96
N GLU A 167 22.37 11.21 -25.15
CA GLU A 167 21.58 12.32 -24.63
C GLU A 167 20.20 12.41 -25.33
N ASP A 168 20.17 12.19 -26.65
CA ASP A 168 18.92 12.11 -27.41
C ASP A 168 18.06 10.92 -26.98
N ARG A 169 18.69 9.79 -26.61
CA ARG A 169 17.98 8.61 -26.11
C ARG A 169 17.27 8.90 -24.80
N THR A 170 17.93 9.53 -23.83
CA THR A 170 17.30 9.96 -22.57
C THR A 170 16.14 10.92 -22.81
N LYS A 171 16.31 11.93 -23.67
CA LYS A 171 15.24 12.89 -24.01
C LYS A 171 14.01 12.22 -24.63
N VAL A 172 14.23 11.26 -25.54
CA VAL A 172 13.15 10.50 -26.16
C VAL A 172 12.48 9.56 -25.15
N MET A 173 13.24 8.97 -24.22
CA MET A 173 12.67 8.12 -23.17
C MET A 173 11.82 8.92 -22.18
N ASP A 174 12.27 10.11 -21.78
CA ASP A 174 11.50 11.04 -20.94
C ASP A 174 10.20 11.46 -21.63
N ALA A 175 10.26 11.74 -22.94
CA ALA A 175 9.07 12.03 -23.74
C ALA A 175 8.10 10.85 -23.82
N VAL A 176 8.62 9.62 -23.92
CA VAL A 176 7.83 8.37 -23.88
C VAL A 176 7.13 8.23 -22.53
N VAL A 177 7.85 8.38 -21.43
CA VAL A 177 7.29 8.27 -20.07
C VAL A 177 6.22 9.33 -19.86
N HIS A 178 6.49 10.58 -20.24
CA HIS A 178 5.52 11.66 -20.13
C HIS A 178 4.26 11.40 -20.97
N LYS A 179 4.39 10.80 -22.16
CA LYS A 179 3.24 10.44 -22.99
C LYS A 179 2.42 9.31 -22.36
N LEU A 180 3.06 8.32 -21.73
CA LEU A 180 2.36 7.27 -20.97
C LEU A 180 1.56 7.87 -19.80
N GLU A 181 2.12 8.86 -19.09
CA GLU A 181 1.42 9.59 -18.04
C GLU A 181 0.19 10.32 -18.59
N GLN A 182 0.32 11.04 -19.72
CA GLN A 182 -0.82 11.72 -20.35
C GLN A 182 -1.94 10.76 -20.73
N ILE A 183 -1.61 9.57 -21.25
CA ILE A 183 -2.59 8.52 -21.57
C ILE A 183 -3.30 8.07 -20.30
N TYR A 184 -2.53 7.79 -19.24
CA TYR A 184 -3.09 7.38 -17.95
C TYR A 184 -4.01 8.45 -17.35
N GLU A 185 -3.55 9.70 -17.25
CA GLU A 185 -4.33 10.82 -16.70
C GLU A 185 -5.60 11.07 -17.49
N ARG A 186 -5.54 11.00 -18.82
CA ARG A 186 -6.72 11.14 -19.67
C ARG A 186 -7.74 10.04 -19.37
N CYS A 187 -7.32 8.78 -19.33
CA CYS A 187 -8.20 7.64 -19.05
C CYS A 187 -8.67 7.55 -17.59
N ALA A 188 -7.93 8.15 -16.66
CA ALA A 188 -8.28 8.22 -15.24
C ALA A 188 -9.08 9.47 -14.86
N SER A 189 -9.21 10.45 -15.77
CA SER A 189 -9.90 11.70 -15.51
C SER A 189 -11.41 11.50 -15.28
N ASP A 190 -11.98 12.31 -14.38
CA ASP A 190 -13.44 12.33 -14.16
C ASP A 190 -14.21 12.64 -15.45
N ALA A 191 -13.66 13.51 -16.30
CA ALA A 191 -14.24 13.84 -17.60
C ALA A 191 -14.36 12.60 -18.50
N PHE A 192 -13.33 11.75 -18.54
CA PHE A 192 -13.39 10.49 -19.28
C PHE A 192 -14.38 9.52 -18.62
N LEU A 193 -14.37 9.37 -17.30
CA LEU A 193 -15.28 8.46 -16.58
C LEU A 193 -16.76 8.87 -16.66
N GLN A 194 -17.04 10.16 -16.83
CA GLN A 194 -18.39 10.71 -16.98
C GLN A 194 -18.84 10.83 -18.44
N ALA A 195 -17.93 10.68 -19.40
CA ALA A 195 -18.28 10.76 -20.82
C ALA A 195 -19.24 9.63 -21.23
N GLU A 196 -20.04 9.90 -22.27
CA GLU A 196 -20.91 8.90 -22.89
C GLU A 196 -20.12 7.65 -23.32
N PRO A 197 -20.69 6.43 -23.27
CA PRO A 197 -19.98 5.19 -23.62
C PRO A 197 -19.32 5.22 -24.99
N ALA A 198 -19.93 5.88 -25.98
CA ALA A 198 -19.35 6.06 -27.31
C ALA A 198 -18.09 6.93 -27.28
N ALA A 199 -18.10 8.03 -26.51
CA ALA A 199 -16.95 8.90 -26.33
C ALA A 199 -15.84 8.21 -25.53
N GLN A 200 -16.20 7.40 -24.52
CA GLN A 200 -15.26 6.57 -23.77
C GLN A 200 -14.59 5.53 -24.69
N ALA A 201 -15.35 4.81 -25.50
CA ALA A 201 -14.83 3.86 -26.47
C ALA A 201 -13.89 4.53 -27.48
N GLN A 202 -14.22 5.72 -27.97
CA GLN A 202 -13.33 6.51 -28.82
C GLN A 202 -12.03 6.90 -28.10
N GLY A 203 -12.12 7.38 -26.85
CA GLY A 203 -10.94 7.72 -26.05
C GLY A 203 -10.02 6.53 -25.79
N ILE A 204 -10.57 5.33 -25.57
CA ILE A 204 -9.79 4.08 -25.42
C ILE A 204 -9.06 3.75 -26.72
N ARG A 205 -9.74 3.84 -27.86
CA ARG A 205 -9.10 3.59 -29.16
C ARG A 205 -7.96 4.56 -29.42
N THR A 206 -8.14 5.84 -29.12
CA THR A 206 -7.08 6.84 -29.22
C THR A 206 -5.90 6.50 -28.30
N ALA A 207 -6.16 6.15 -27.04
CA ALA A 207 -5.13 5.76 -26.08
C ALA A 207 -4.34 4.51 -26.53
N LYS A 208 -5.02 3.49 -27.06
CA LYS A 208 -4.39 2.29 -27.62
C LYS A 208 -3.51 2.61 -28.84
N ASN A 209 -3.97 3.51 -29.71
CA ASN A 209 -3.17 3.94 -30.86
C ASN A 209 -1.92 4.71 -30.41
N GLU A 210 -2.02 5.58 -29.40
CA GLU A 210 -0.86 6.27 -28.80
C GLU A 210 0.10 5.27 -28.14
N LEU A 211 -0.39 4.26 -27.42
CA LEU A 211 0.44 3.18 -26.85
C LEU A 211 1.16 2.37 -27.94
N ALA A 212 0.50 2.08 -29.06
CA ALA A 212 1.12 1.39 -30.18
C ALA A 212 2.27 2.20 -30.82
N GLN A 213 2.12 3.53 -30.90
CA GLN A 213 3.20 4.43 -31.35
C GLN A 213 4.37 4.44 -30.37
N ILE A 214 4.08 4.53 -29.06
CA ILE A 214 5.11 4.45 -28.02
C ILE A 214 5.86 3.12 -28.11
N LEU A 215 5.14 2.00 -28.28
CA LEU A 215 5.72 0.67 -28.45
C LEU A 215 6.63 0.58 -29.67
N ALA A 216 6.30 1.28 -30.77
CA ALA A 216 7.16 1.34 -31.95
C ALA A 216 8.44 2.14 -31.68
N ILE A 217 8.36 3.24 -30.94
CA ILE A 217 9.52 4.05 -30.52
C ILE A 217 10.43 3.25 -29.60
N THR A 218 9.86 2.58 -28.59
CA THR A 218 10.62 1.86 -27.57
C THR A 218 11.35 0.64 -28.13
N LYS A 219 10.84 0.01 -29.20
CA LYS A 219 11.55 -1.06 -29.92
C LYS A 219 12.90 -0.63 -30.54
N SER A 220 13.14 0.67 -30.69
CA SER A 220 14.41 1.19 -31.22
C SER A 220 15.54 1.31 -30.16
N PHE A 221 15.22 1.07 -28.88
CA PHE A 221 16.14 1.19 -27.76
C PHE A 221 16.76 -0.17 -27.35
N PRO A 222 17.93 -0.17 -26.66
CA PRO A 222 18.53 -1.37 -26.11
C PRO A 222 17.62 -2.04 -25.06
N PRO A 223 17.48 -3.38 -25.03
CA PRO A 223 16.52 -4.09 -24.17
C PRO A 223 16.56 -3.71 -22.68
N GLN A 224 17.75 -3.42 -22.16
CA GLN A 224 17.98 -3.04 -20.76
C GLN A 224 17.29 -1.72 -20.38
N GLU A 225 17.24 -0.76 -21.31
CA GLU A 225 16.61 0.55 -21.09
C GLU A 225 15.09 0.48 -21.21
N VAL A 226 14.56 -0.54 -21.91
CA VAL A 226 13.12 -0.63 -22.24
C VAL A 226 12.33 -1.49 -21.27
N GLU A 227 12.98 -2.36 -20.49
CA GLU A 227 12.30 -3.37 -19.66
C GLU A 227 11.21 -2.74 -18.76
N HIS A 228 11.55 -1.64 -18.08
CA HIS A 228 10.62 -0.91 -17.20
C HIS A 228 9.46 -0.27 -17.97
N VAL A 229 9.76 0.35 -19.12
CA VAL A 229 8.75 1.02 -19.95
C VAL A 229 7.82 0.02 -20.63
N MET A 230 8.34 -1.15 -21.02
CA MET A 230 7.55 -2.26 -21.54
C MET A 230 6.54 -2.78 -20.51
N GLY A 231 6.94 -2.88 -19.24
CA GLY A 231 6.02 -3.23 -18.15
C GLY A 231 4.86 -2.24 -18.05
N LEU A 232 5.15 -0.93 -18.10
CA LEU A 232 4.13 0.12 -18.08
C LEU A 232 3.18 0.08 -19.29
N ILE A 233 3.72 -0.12 -20.49
CA ILE A 233 2.92 -0.24 -21.73
C ILE A 233 1.96 -1.43 -21.64
N GLN A 234 2.46 -2.60 -21.19
CA GLN A 234 1.64 -3.80 -21.04
C GLN A 234 0.52 -3.60 -20.01
N GLN A 235 0.85 -2.96 -18.88
CA GLN A 235 -0.11 -2.69 -17.81
C GLN A 235 -1.21 -1.72 -18.26
N LEU A 236 -0.86 -0.63 -18.94
CA LEU A 236 -1.84 0.31 -19.50
C LEU A 236 -2.70 -0.33 -20.59
N THR A 237 -2.12 -1.17 -21.44
CA THR A 237 -2.86 -1.91 -22.47
C THR A 237 -3.91 -2.82 -21.84
N SER A 238 -3.50 -3.63 -20.84
CA SER A 238 -4.40 -4.52 -20.09
C SER A 238 -5.53 -3.76 -19.40
N MET A 239 -5.23 -2.61 -18.77
CA MET A 239 -6.24 -1.75 -18.17
C MET A 239 -7.26 -1.26 -19.21
N LEU A 240 -6.79 -0.77 -20.36
CA LEU A 240 -7.67 -0.31 -21.44
C LEU A 240 -8.55 -1.44 -22.01
N ASP A 241 -8.02 -2.66 -22.12
CA ASP A 241 -8.78 -3.86 -22.54
C ASP A 241 -9.89 -4.23 -21.55
N VAL A 242 -9.65 -4.07 -20.25
CA VAL A 242 -10.67 -4.30 -19.22
C VAL A 242 -11.78 -3.25 -19.33
N VAL A 243 -11.41 -1.98 -19.46
CA VAL A 243 -12.41 -0.89 -19.59
C VAL A 243 -13.23 -1.08 -20.87
N GLU A 244 -12.60 -1.39 -22.01
CA GLU A 244 -13.31 -1.62 -23.28
C GLU A 244 -14.30 -2.77 -23.18
N ARG A 245 -13.91 -3.90 -22.58
CA ARG A 245 -14.81 -5.03 -22.32
C ARG A 245 -15.98 -4.63 -21.43
N SER A 246 -15.73 -3.82 -20.39
CA SER A 246 -16.80 -3.34 -19.51
C SER A 246 -17.79 -2.42 -20.23
N LEU A 247 -17.32 -1.61 -21.19
CA LEU A 247 -18.18 -0.75 -22.00
C LEU A 247 -19.01 -1.55 -23.01
N ALA A 248 -18.41 -2.56 -23.63
CA ALA A 248 -19.11 -3.47 -24.52
C ALA A 248 -20.24 -4.22 -23.77
N GLN A 249 -20.01 -4.62 -22.52
CA GLN A 249 -21.02 -5.24 -21.68
C GLN A 249 -22.16 -4.27 -21.28
N ARG A 250 -21.86 -2.99 -21.05
CA ARG A 250 -22.88 -1.96 -20.77
C ARG A 250 -23.81 -1.71 -21.97
N GLY A 251 -23.27 -1.71 -23.19
CA GLY A 251 -24.05 -1.53 -24.42
C GLY A 251 -25.09 -2.64 -24.66
N ALA A 252 -24.87 -3.83 -24.09
CA ALA A 252 -25.75 -4.98 -24.25
C ALA A 252 -26.84 -5.11 -23.15
N THR A 253 -26.82 -4.28 -22.09
CA THR A 253 -27.59 -4.54 -20.85
C THR A 253 -28.47 -3.38 -20.37
N SER A 254 -28.68 -2.34 -21.19
CA SER A 254 -29.31 -1.08 -20.77
C SER A 254 -30.74 -1.18 -20.21
N GLU A 255 -31.53 -2.20 -20.56
CA GLU A 255 -32.87 -2.42 -19.94
C GLU A 255 -32.81 -3.28 -18.66
N SER A 256 -31.81 -4.15 -18.53
CA SER A 256 -31.67 -5.07 -17.39
C SER A 256 -31.10 -4.36 -16.15
N ALA A 257 -30.24 -3.36 -16.33
CA ALA A 257 -29.56 -2.67 -15.23
C ALA A 257 -30.49 -1.73 -14.42
N ILE A 258 -31.47 -1.09 -15.09
CA ILE A 258 -32.48 -0.25 -14.42
C ILE A 258 -33.37 -1.13 -13.53
N ASN A 259 -33.70 -2.33 -14.00
CA ASN A 259 -34.48 -3.31 -13.24
C ASN A 259 -33.68 -3.83 -12.02
N ALA A 260 -32.39 -4.11 -12.17
CA ALA A 260 -31.54 -4.60 -11.07
C ALA A 260 -31.33 -3.57 -9.93
N GLN A 261 -31.23 -2.27 -10.26
CA GLN A 261 -31.11 -1.22 -9.24
C GLN A 261 -32.43 -0.99 -8.50
N GLY A 262 -33.56 -1.04 -9.21
CA GLY A 262 -34.90 -1.07 -8.61
C GLY A 262 -35.02 -2.24 -7.63
N GLN A 263 -34.61 -3.45 -8.05
CA GLN A 263 -34.65 -4.63 -7.21
C GLN A 263 -33.77 -4.53 -5.96
N ALA A 264 -32.56 -3.99 -6.10
CA ALA A 264 -31.66 -3.82 -4.96
C ALA A 264 -32.20 -2.81 -3.93
N ALA A 265 -32.87 -1.74 -4.39
CA ALA A 265 -33.54 -0.79 -3.51
C ALA A 265 -34.76 -1.41 -2.83
N LEU A 266 -35.55 -2.20 -3.56
CA LEU A 266 -36.69 -2.95 -3.04
C LEU A 266 -36.26 -3.92 -1.93
N VAL A 267 -35.22 -4.71 -2.15
CA VAL A 267 -34.68 -5.66 -1.16
C VAL A 267 -34.26 -4.95 0.13
N LYS A 268 -33.59 -3.78 0.03
CA LYS A 268 -33.24 -2.97 1.21
C LYS A 268 -34.47 -2.48 1.96
N LEU A 269 -35.50 -2.09 1.23
CA LEU A 269 -36.76 -1.61 1.82
C LEU A 269 -37.47 -2.74 2.57
N HIS A 270 -37.55 -3.94 2.00
CA HIS A 270 -38.07 -5.12 2.69
C HIS A 270 -37.26 -5.44 3.95
N ALA A 271 -35.93 -5.44 3.89
CA ALA A 271 -35.08 -5.70 5.04
C ALA A 271 -35.27 -4.67 6.18
N MET A 272 -35.48 -3.39 5.82
CA MET A 272 -35.80 -2.34 6.80
C MET A 272 -37.15 -2.60 7.49
N LEU A 273 -38.18 -2.96 6.72
CA LEU A 273 -39.50 -3.29 7.27
C LEU A 273 -39.45 -4.55 8.15
N ASP A 274 -38.67 -5.56 7.77
CA ASP A 274 -38.44 -6.75 8.58
C ASP A 274 -37.74 -6.41 9.90
N GLY A 275 -36.76 -5.49 9.88
CA GLY A 275 -36.12 -4.96 11.09
C GLY A 275 -37.07 -4.19 12.00
N PHE A 276 -38.01 -3.42 11.44
CA PHE A 276 -39.08 -2.80 12.24
C PHE A 276 -40.02 -3.84 12.85
N LEU A 277 -40.40 -4.88 12.09
CA LEU A 277 -41.22 -5.97 12.62
C LEU A 277 -40.51 -6.70 13.74
N GLU A 278 -39.23 -7.02 13.58
CA GLU A 278 -38.42 -7.65 14.62
C GLU A 278 -38.35 -6.76 15.87
N ALA A 279 -38.06 -5.46 15.72
CA ALA A 279 -38.03 -4.53 16.85
C ALA A 279 -39.38 -4.45 17.58
N LEU A 280 -40.48 -4.38 16.83
CA LEU A 280 -41.85 -4.30 17.37
C LEU A 280 -42.34 -5.63 17.98
N THR A 281 -41.84 -6.77 17.49
CA THR A 281 -42.22 -8.12 17.96
C THR A 281 -41.32 -8.65 19.07
N SER A 282 -40.09 -8.15 19.17
CA SER A 282 -39.17 -8.52 20.25
C SER A 282 -39.82 -8.21 21.60
N ALA A 283 -39.85 -9.21 22.47
CA ALA A 283 -40.68 -9.25 23.68
C ALA A 283 -40.43 -8.10 24.69
N ASN A 284 -39.39 -7.29 24.49
CA ASN A 284 -39.01 -6.18 25.36
C ASN A 284 -39.86 -4.92 25.12
N GLY A 285 -40.74 -4.91 24.12
CA GLY A 285 -41.68 -3.80 23.88
C GLY A 285 -42.62 -3.52 25.07
N ALA A 286 -42.90 -4.52 25.91
CA ALA A 286 -43.76 -4.37 27.08
C ALA A 286 -43.09 -3.62 28.25
N ASP A 287 -41.75 -3.64 28.32
CA ASP A 287 -40.97 -3.03 29.40
C ASP A 287 -40.71 -1.53 29.16
N LEU A 288 -40.98 -1.03 27.96
CA LEU A 288 -40.85 0.39 27.63
C LEU A 288 -41.99 1.21 28.25
N PRO A 289 -41.68 2.39 28.85
CA PRO A 289 -42.68 3.35 29.27
C PRO A 289 -43.66 3.69 28.13
N GLN A 290 -44.93 3.93 28.46
CA GLN A 290 -45.96 4.20 27.45
C GLN A 290 -45.61 5.35 26.51
N ALA A 291 -45.03 6.44 27.03
CA ALA A 291 -44.60 7.58 26.21
C ALA A 291 -43.52 7.19 25.17
N ASP A 292 -42.60 6.29 25.54
CA ASP A 292 -41.54 5.83 24.62
C ASP A 292 -42.09 4.87 23.57
N ARG A 293 -43.08 4.04 23.93
CA ARG A 293 -43.79 3.16 22.99
C ARG A 293 -44.56 3.97 21.95
N GLU A 294 -45.29 5.00 22.37
CA GLU A 294 -46.03 5.90 21.48
C GLU A 294 -45.06 6.65 20.54
N ARG A 295 -43.94 7.16 21.07
CA ARG A 295 -42.91 7.84 20.27
C ARG A 295 -42.26 6.91 19.25
N LEU A 296 -41.91 5.69 19.65
CA LEU A 296 -41.34 4.68 18.74
C LEU A 296 -42.35 4.30 17.64
N ALA A 297 -43.61 4.07 18.01
CA ALA A 297 -44.68 3.76 17.08
C ALA A 297 -44.93 4.89 16.07
N LEU A 298 -44.89 6.15 16.51
CA LEU A 298 -45.04 7.32 15.64
C LEU A 298 -43.88 7.43 14.65
N ASN A 299 -42.64 7.26 15.11
CA ASN A 299 -41.46 7.30 14.25
C ASN A 299 -41.48 6.21 13.18
N ILE A 300 -41.75 4.96 13.57
CA ILE A 300 -41.86 3.84 12.63
C ILE A 300 -42.99 4.08 11.63
N SER A 301 -44.16 4.54 12.09
CA SER A 301 -45.30 4.84 11.21
C SER A 301 -44.97 5.92 10.17
N SER A 302 -44.22 6.96 10.56
CA SER A 302 -43.75 8.00 9.64
C SER A 302 -42.80 7.47 8.56
N HIS A 303 -41.89 6.55 8.93
CA HIS A 303 -41.00 5.89 7.97
C HIS A 303 -41.74 4.95 7.02
N VAL A 304 -42.70 4.17 7.54
CA VAL A 304 -43.51 3.24 6.73
C VAL A 304 -44.42 4.00 5.75
N ALA A 305 -44.96 5.17 6.13
CA ALA A 305 -45.75 5.99 5.22
C ALA A 305 -44.97 6.38 3.95
N LYS A 306 -43.69 6.75 4.08
CA LYS A 306 -42.81 7.03 2.94
C LYS A 306 -42.56 5.78 2.08
N SER A 307 -42.42 4.61 2.70
CA SER A 307 -42.29 3.34 1.98
C SER A 307 -43.55 2.99 1.17
N ILE A 308 -44.74 3.34 1.67
CA ILE A 308 -46.01 3.16 0.94
C ILE A 308 -46.08 4.08 -0.29
N GLU A 309 -45.61 5.32 -0.18
CA GLU A 309 -45.52 6.23 -1.33
C GLU A 309 -44.58 5.68 -2.41
N VAL A 310 -43.42 5.12 -2.02
CA VAL A 310 -42.50 4.44 -2.95
C VAL A 310 -43.18 3.22 -3.58
N ALA A 311 -43.90 2.42 -2.78
CA ALA A 311 -44.61 1.24 -3.26
C ALA A 311 -45.67 1.56 -4.33
N ALA A 312 -46.25 2.76 -4.32
CA ALA A 312 -47.24 3.19 -5.30
C ALA A 312 -46.68 3.38 -6.71
N VAL A 313 -45.36 3.48 -6.87
CA VAL A 313 -44.68 3.69 -8.16
C VAL A 313 -44.09 2.38 -8.73
N LEU A 314 -44.17 1.29 -7.97
CA LEU A 314 -43.62 -0.01 -8.36
C LEU A 314 -44.56 -0.81 -9.28
N PRO A 315 -44.05 -1.81 -10.03
CA PRO A 315 -44.88 -2.79 -10.73
C PRO A 315 -45.88 -3.46 -9.78
N ILE A 316 -47.07 -3.80 -10.29
CA ILE A 316 -48.22 -4.32 -9.50
C ILE A 316 -47.84 -5.55 -8.67
N GLU A 317 -46.98 -6.43 -9.20
CA GLU A 317 -46.54 -7.66 -8.55
C GLU A 317 -45.73 -7.39 -7.27
N GLU A 318 -44.82 -6.41 -7.30
CA GLU A 318 -43.95 -6.05 -6.17
C GLU A 318 -44.65 -5.13 -5.17
N GLN A 319 -45.59 -4.31 -5.67
CA GLN A 319 -46.41 -3.42 -4.87
C GLN A 319 -47.22 -4.20 -3.82
N ALA A 320 -47.76 -5.38 -4.17
CA ALA A 320 -48.63 -6.15 -3.29
C ALA A 320 -47.90 -6.66 -2.03
N ASP A 321 -46.71 -7.25 -2.20
CA ASP A 321 -45.94 -7.82 -1.07
C ASP A 321 -45.39 -6.72 -0.15
N LEU A 322 -44.83 -5.66 -0.75
CA LEU A 322 -44.32 -4.53 0.02
C LEU A 322 -45.43 -3.81 0.80
N LYS A 323 -46.60 -3.60 0.19
CA LYS A 323 -47.77 -3.01 0.85
C LYS A 323 -48.27 -3.90 1.99
N ALA A 324 -48.34 -5.22 1.78
CA ALA A 324 -48.72 -6.17 2.83
C ALA A 324 -47.77 -6.11 4.03
N LYS A 325 -46.44 -6.00 3.80
CA LYS A 325 -45.47 -5.79 4.88
C LYS A 325 -45.64 -4.45 5.59
N CYS A 326 -45.81 -3.36 4.85
CA CYS A 326 -46.08 -2.03 5.43
C CYS A 326 -47.33 -2.05 6.33
N ASP A 327 -48.42 -2.68 5.88
CA ASP A 327 -49.66 -2.83 6.66
C ASP A 327 -49.46 -3.67 7.92
N LEU A 328 -48.56 -4.67 7.87
CA LEU A 328 -48.20 -5.48 9.03
C LEU A 328 -47.39 -4.67 10.06
N VAL A 329 -46.42 -3.87 9.59
CA VAL A 329 -45.62 -2.97 10.45
C VAL A 329 -46.51 -1.91 11.10
N LEU A 330 -47.43 -1.30 10.36
CA LEU A 330 -48.37 -0.31 10.90
C LEU A 330 -49.31 -0.90 11.95
N ARG A 331 -49.81 -2.12 11.73
CA ARG A 331 -50.60 -2.85 12.74
C ARG A 331 -49.79 -3.14 13.99
N ALA A 332 -48.53 -3.57 13.83
CA ALA A 332 -47.64 -3.85 14.93
C ALA A 332 -47.30 -2.59 15.74
N ALA A 333 -47.01 -1.47 15.06
CA ALA A 333 -46.76 -0.18 15.69
C ALA A 333 -47.99 0.32 16.46
N LYS A 334 -49.20 0.17 15.89
CA LYS A 334 -50.46 0.53 16.57
C LYS A 334 -50.69 -0.31 17.82
N ALA A 335 -50.48 -1.62 17.75
CA ALA A 335 -50.61 -2.51 18.89
C ALA A 335 -49.61 -2.19 20.00
N LEU A 336 -48.36 -1.83 19.65
CA LEU A 336 -47.36 -1.37 20.62
C LEU A 336 -47.82 -0.08 21.33
N ALA A 337 -48.33 0.90 20.59
CA ALA A 337 -48.83 2.16 21.16
C ALA A 337 -50.02 1.95 22.11
N THR A 338 -50.92 1.01 21.82
CA THR A 338 -52.09 0.70 22.66
C THR A 338 -51.82 -0.33 23.76
N GLY A 339 -50.58 -0.85 23.85
CA GLY A 339 -50.23 -1.93 24.76
C GLY A 339 -51.00 -3.24 24.50
N THR A 340 -51.54 -3.42 23.30
CA THR A 340 -52.30 -4.61 22.92
C THR A 340 -51.33 -5.74 22.56
N PRO A 341 -51.52 -6.97 23.07
CA PRO A 341 -50.64 -8.09 22.74
C PRO A 341 -50.61 -8.33 21.23
N LEU A 342 -49.42 -8.30 20.64
CA LEU A 342 -49.22 -8.45 19.19
C LEU A 342 -49.79 -9.76 18.63
N ALA A 343 -49.85 -10.80 19.47
CA ALA A 343 -50.41 -12.11 19.16
C ALA A 343 -51.90 -12.06 18.75
N ALA A 344 -52.64 -11.03 19.14
CA ALA A 344 -54.03 -10.82 18.70
C ALA A 344 -54.15 -10.04 17.39
N ALA A 345 -53.09 -9.33 16.97
CA ALA A 345 -53.13 -8.39 15.84
C ALA A 345 -52.49 -8.93 14.54
N VAL A 346 -51.63 -9.95 14.63
CA VAL A 346 -50.94 -10.54 13.47
C VAL A 346 -51.46 -11.96 13.21
N PRO A 347 -52.17 -12.23 12.10
CA PRO A 347 -52.53 -13.59 11.71
C PRO A 347 -51.23 -14.38 11.48
N ARG A 348 -51.03 -15.44 12.25
CA ARG A 348 -49.85 -16.31 12.16
C ARG A 348 -49.79 -16.92 10.77
N SER A 349 -48.83 -16.49 9.95
CA SER A 349 -48.43 -17.23 8.76
C SER A 349 -47.73 -18.52 9.20
N PRO A 350 -48.02 -19.69 8.58
CA PRO A 350 -47.48 -20.97 9.02
C PRO A 350 -45.98 -21.05 8.77
N GLN A 351 -45.16 -20.82 9.81
CA GLN A 351 -43.71 -20.99 9.77
C GLN A 351 -43.33 -22.38 10.30
N GLY A 352 -42.71 -23.19 9.43
CA GLY A 352 -41.98 -24.40 9.82
C GLY A 352 -40.60 -24.08 10.43
N PRO A 353 -39.89 -25.09 10.95
CA PRO A 353 -38.63 -24.92 11.69
C PRO A 353 -37.54 -24.27 10.82
N LYS A 354 -36.95 -23.18 11.32
CA LYS A 354 -35.87 -22.42 10.67
C LYS A 354 -34.63 -23.28 10.45
N ALA A 355 -34.38 -23.65 9.19
CA ALA A 355 -33.08 -24.07 8.73
C ALA A 355 -32.12 -22.87 8.75
N VAL A 356 -30.86 -23.10 9.10
CA VAL A 356 -29.78 -22.12 8.95
C VAL A 356 -29.71 -21.74 7.48
N GLU A 357 -30.10 -20.51 7.15
CA GLU A 357 -30.03 -20.04 5.76
C GLU A 357 -28.57 -20.06 5.30
N PRO A 358 -28.28 -20.62 4.11
CA PRO A 358 -26.94 -20.59 3.54
C PRO A 358 -26.48 -19.13 3.37
N ALA A 359 -25.19 -18.88 3.61
CA ALA A 359 -24.60 -17.55 3.50
C ALA A 359 -24.89 -16.97 2.10
N SER A 360 -25.66 -15.88 2.05
CA SER A 360 -25.96 -15.22 0.78
C SER A 360 -24.72 -14.52 0.22
N LEU A 361 -24.61 -14.44 -1.11
CA LEU A 361 -23.52 -13.72 -1.80
C LEU A 361 -23.31 -12.30 -1.24
N GLN A 362 -24.40 -11.60 -0.94
CA GLN A 362 -24.37 -10.24 -0.38
C GLN A 362 -23.65 -10.18 0.97
N PHE A 363 -23.83 -11.19 1.82
CA PHE A 363 -23.13 -11.29 3.10
C PHE A 363 -21.63 -11.46 2.90
N LEU A 364 -21.23 -12.36 2.00
CA LEU A 364 -19.81 -12.60 1.69
C LEU A 364 -19.15 -11.36 1.07
N ILE A 365 -19.81 -10.68 0.13
CA ILE A 365 -19.33 -9.41 -0.46
C ILE A 365 -19.10 -8.35 0.63
N ARG A 366 -20.00 -8.25 1.61
CA ARG A 366 -19.87 -7.29 2.71
C ARG A 366 -18.62 -7.56 3.55
N ARG A 367 -18.34 -8.82 3.84
CA ARG A 367 -17.13 -9.23 4.59
C ARG A 367 -15.85 -8.95 3.79
N VAL A 368 -15.82 -9.27 2.49
CA VAL A 368 -14.69 -8.92 1.62
C VAL A 368 -14.46 -7.40 1.58
N ARG A 369 -15.53 -6.60 1.52
CA ARG A 369 -15.43 -5.14 1.56
C ARG A 369 -14.80 -4.66 2.86
N ALA A 370 -15.13 -5.25 4.01
CA ALA A 370 -14.53 -4.90 5.29
C ALA A 370 -13.01 -5.14 5.32
N VAL A 371 -12.54 -6.24 4.69
CA VAL A 371 -11.10 -6.49 4.51
C VAL A 371 -10.44 -5.38 3.67
N PHE A 372 -11.09 -4.97 2.57
CA PHE A 372 -10.58 -3.87 1.73
C PHE A 372 -10.58 -2.52 2.44
N GLU A 373 -11.60 -2.19 3.23
CA GLU A 373 -11.62 -0.94 4.01
C GLU A 373 -10.47 -0.93 5.03
N THR A 374 -10.18 -2.07 5.66
CA THR A 374 -9.04 -2.17 6.57
C THR A 374 -7.72 -2.01 5.82
N LEU A 375 -7.58 -2.59 4.62
CA LEU A 375 -6.41 -2.42 3.75
C LEU A 375 -6.17 -0.97 3.31
N LYS A 376 -7.24 -0.21 3.10
CA LYS A 376 -7.18 1.20 2.70
C LYS A 376 -6.94 2.15 3.87
N SER A 377 -7.09 1.69 5.10
CA SER A 377 -6.98 2.55 6.27
C SER A 377 -5.57 3.13 6.42
N ASP A 378 -5.46 4.44 6.66
CA ASP A 378 -4.20 5.09 7.03
C ASP A 378 -3.64 4.53 8.36
N GLN A 379 -4.51 3.92 9.17
CA GLN A 379 -4.13 3.22 10.39
C GLN A 379 -3.18 2.05 10.07
N LEU A 380 -3.51 1.20 9.09
CA LEU A 380 -2.66 0.06 8.72
C LEU A 380 -1.25 0.51 8.29
N LEU A 381 -1.15 1.64 7.57
CA LEU A 381 0.12 2.19 7.08
C LEU A 381 0.92 2.94 8.16
N SER A 382 0.29 3.39 9.24
CA SER A 382 0.94 4.10 10.35
C SER A 382 1.39 3.16 11.49
N MET A 383 0.97 1.89 11.44
CA MET A 383 1.41 0.85 12.37
C MET A 383 2.88 0.47 12.16
N SER A 384 3.50 -0.06 13.23
CA SER A 384 4.79 -0.74 13.15
C SER A 384 4.72 -1.92 12.18
N ALA A 385 5.85 -2.32 11.62
CA ALA A 385 5.87 -3.44 10.67
C ALA A 385 5.36 -4.75 11.30
N ASP A 386 5.67 -5.00 12.58
CA ASP A 386 5.22 -6.18 13.32
C ASP A 386 3.69 -6.16 13.52
N ASP A 387 3.15 -5.05 14.02
CA ASP A 387 1.70 -4.93 14.24
C ASP A 387 0.93 -5.01 12.92
N ARG A 388 1.48 -4.41 11.86
CA ARG A 388 0.89 -4.43 10.52
C ARG A 388 0.83 -5.87 9.99
N ASN A 389 1.90 -6.65 10.15
CA ASN A 389 1.91 -8.07 9.77
C ASN A 389 0.85 -8.88 10.54
N VAL A 390 0.64 -8.63 11.84
CA VAL A 390 -0.43 -9.28 12.62
C VAL A 390 -1.82 -8.97 12.04
N VAL A 391 -2.07 -7.73 11.63
CA VAL A 391 -3.35 -7.37 11.00
C VAL A 391 -3.51 -8.03 9.63
N LEU A 392 -2.45 -8.07 8.81
CA LEU A 392 -2.46 -8.75 7.51
C LEU A 392 -2.75 -10.25 7.66
N ASP A 393 -2.22 -10.90 8.69
CA ASP A 393 -2.50 -12.31 8.97
C ASP A 393 -3.97 -12.52 9.37
N LYS A 394 -4.54 -11.64 10.21
CA LYS A 394 -5.99 -11.68 10.52
C LYS A 394 -6.84 -11.54 9.25
N MET A 395 -6.47 -10.65 8.33
CA MET A 395 -7.18 -10.50 7.05
C MET A 395 -7.08 -11.76 6.18
N ARG A 396 -5.92 -12.44 6.16
CA ARG A 396 -5.76 -13.71 5.42
C ARG A 396 -6.66 -14.80 5.98
N VAL A 397 -6.73 -14.92 7.31
CA VAL A 397 -7.62 -15.87 7.99
C VAL A 397 -9.08 -15.57 7.65
N GLU A 398 -9.48 -14.31 7.69
CA GLU A 398 -10.83 -13.88 7.32
C GLU A 398 -11.16 -14.21 5.86
N ILE A 399 -10.25 -13.94 4.92
CA ILE A 399 -10.44 -14.27 3.50
C ILE A 399 -10.54 -15.79 3.28
N ALA A 400 -9.76 -16.60 4.00
CA ALA A 400 -9.87 -18.06 3.95
C ALA A 400 -11.22 -18.56 4.49
N SER A 401 -11.75 -17.94 5.56
CA SER A 401 -13.10 -18.23 6.07
C SER A 401 -14.19 -17.88 5.06
N ILE A 402 -14.12 -16.70 4.43
CA ILE A 402 -15.10 -16.27 3.42
C ILE A 402 -15.05 -17.22 2.20
N GLU A 403 -13.85 -17.62 1.78
CA GLU A 403 -13.66 -18.57 0.68
C GLU A 403 -14.28 -19.94 0.99
N GLN A 404 -14.11 -20.46 2.20
CA GLN A 404 -14.74 -21.71 2.63
C GLN A 404 -16.27 -21.62 2.56
N GLU A 405 -16.85 -20.53 3.06
CA GLU A 405 -18.31 -20.30 3.01
C GLU A 405 -18.83 -20.12 1.58
N SER A 406 -18.01 -19.58 0.68
CA SER A 406 -18.37 -19.39 -0.72
C SER A 406 -18.56 -20.68 -1.50
N THR A 407 -18.09 -21.83 -0.99
CA THR A 407 -18.29 -23.14 -1.61
C THR A 407 -19.75 -23.57 -1.68
N HIS A 408 -20.61 -22.91 -0.90
CA HIS A 408 -22.06 -23.14 -0.91
C HIS A 408 -22.82 -22.24 -1.91
N LEU A 409 -22.13 -21.32 -2.58
CA LEU A 409 -22.74 -20.47 -3.58
C LEU A 409 -23.01 -21.25 -4.89
N PRO A 410 -23.98 -20.80 -5.70
CA PRO A 410 -24.11 -21.25 -7.08
C PRO A 410 -22.80 -21.11 -7.86
N GLU A 411 -22.52 -22.06 -8.77
CA GLU A 411 -21.24 -22.17 -9.48
C GLU A 411 -20.76 -20.85 -10.11
N HIS A 412 -21.65 -20.11 -10.76
CA HIS A 412 -21.32 -18.84 -11.40
C HIS A 412 -20.88 -17.75 -10.40
N GLU A 413 -21.47 -17.70 -9.21
CA GLU A 413 -21.10 -16.77 -8.15
C GLU A 413 -19.80 -17.21 -7.46
N ALA A 414 -19.63 -18.51 -7.25
CA ALA A 414 -18.43 -19.10 -6.68
C ALA A 414 -17.19 -18.82 -7.56
N VAL A 415 -17.32 -18.89 -8.89
CA VAL A 415 -16.23 -18.55 -9.84
C VAL A 415 -15.82 -17.07 -9.70
N VAL A 416 -16.79 -16.16 -9.63
CA VAL A 416 -16.51 -14.71 -9.48
C VAL A 416 -15.83 -14.44 -8.14
N MET A 417 -16.35 -15.01 -7.05
CA MET A 417 -15.75 -14.87 -5.71
C MET A 417 -14.35 -15.48 -5.65
N GLY A 418 -14.14 -16.65 -6.27
CA GLY A 418 -12.83 -17.28 -6.41
C GLY A 418 -11.78 -16.36 -7.03
N GLN A 419 -12.13 -15.66 -8.11
CA GLN A 419 -11.23 -14.68 -8.73
C GLN A 419 -10.93 -13.49 -7.80
N VAL A 420 -11.94 -13.00 -7.08
CA VAL A 420 -11.77 -11.92 -6.09
C VAL A 420 -10.82 -12.37 -4.97
N PHE A 421 -10.99 -13.57 -4.42
CA PHE A 421 -10.11 -14.10 -3.37
C PHE A 421 -8.67 -14.27 -3.84
N MET A 422 -8.45 -14.76 -5.06
CA MET A 422 -7.12 -14.89 -5.64
C MET A 422 -6.40 -13.53 -5.68
N ASN A 423 -7.08 -12.50 -6.17
CA ASN A 423 -6.53 -11.14 -6.24
C ASN A 423 -6.24 -10.57 -4.84
N VAL A 424 -7.17 -10.72 -3.89
CA VAL A 424 -6.99 -10.23 -2.51
C VAL A 424 -5.82 -10.93 -1.83
N LYS A 425 -5.72 -12.26 -1.94
CA LYS A 425 -4.61 -13.05 -1.39
C LYS A 425 -3.27 -12.59 -1.96
N GLN A 426 -3.20 -12.33 -3.27
CA GLN A 426 -1.99 -11.82 -3.91
C GLN A 426 -1.57 -10.47 -3.32
N VAL A 427 -2.50 -9.53 -3.17
CA VAL A 427 -2.23 -8.21 -2.57
C VAL A 427 -1.77 -8.35 -1.11
N LEU A 428 -2.46 -9.17 -0.30
CA LEU A 428 -2.07 -9.43 1.09
C LEU A 428 -0.67 -10.02 1.19
N ASN A 429 -0.30 -10.93 0.28
CA ASN A 429 1.03 -11.53 0.23
C ASN A 429 2.12 -10.55 -0.17
N GLN A 430 1.87 -9.70 -1.17
CA GLN A 430 2.79 -8.65 -1.55
C GLN A 430 2.99 -7.64 -0.41
N LEU A 431 1.91 -7.20 0.24
CA LEU A 431 1.96 -6.21 1.31
C LEU A 431 2.69 -6.76 2.55
N SER A 432 2.49 -8.02 2.90
CA SER A 432 3.21 -8.68 4.00
C SER A 432 4.69 -8.89 3.69
N SER A 433 5.04 -9.20 2.44
CA SER A 433 6.45 -9.29 1.99
C SER A 433 7.15 -7.93 2.14
N LEU A 434 6.53 -6.85 1.64
CA LEU A 434 7.06 -5.48 1.77
C LEU A 434 7.17 -5.04 3.24
N THR A 435 6.18 -5.40 4.07
CA THR A 435 6.18 -5.07 5.50
C THR A 435 7.30 -5.81 6.24
N THR A 436 7.57 -7.06 5.87
CA THR A 436 8.69 -7.84 6.42
C THR A 436 10.03 -7.22 6.01
N GLN A 437 10.17 -6.78 4.76
CA GLN A 437 11.36 -6.07 4.31
C GLN A 437 11.57 -4.73 5.05
N GLU A 438 10.49 -3.98 5.33
CA GLU A 438 10.55 -2.75 6.13
C GLU A 438 11.03 -3.02 7.56
N ALA A 439 10.56 -4.10 8.19
CA ALA A 439 11.03 -4.52 9.51
C ALA A 439 12.53 -4.82 9.52
N GLU A 440 13.00 -5.60 8.53
CA GLU A 440 14.40 -5.97 8.39
C GLU A 440 15.30 -4.75 8.13
N MET A 441 14.86 -3.83 7.28
CA MET A 441 15.58 -2.57 7.03
C MET A 441 15.65 -1.70 8.28
N SER A 442 14.58 -1.64 9.07
CA SER A 442 14.55 -0.90 10.33
C SER A 442 15.49 -1.50 11.36
N GLU A 443 15.56 -2.84 11.46
CA GLU A 443 16.49 -3.54 12.35
C GLU A 443 17.95 -3.32 11.92
N LEU A 444 18.24 -3.40 10.62
CA LEU A 444 19.58 -3.10 10.09
C LEU A 444 19.99 -1.65 10.36
N GLN A 445 19.06 -0.71 10.24
CA GLN A 445 19.32 0.69 10.53
C GLN A 445 19.61 0.92 12.02
N LEU A 446 18.84 0.30 12.92
CA LEU A 446 19.10 0.34 14.36
C LEU A 446 20.46 -0.29 14.71
N GLN A 447 20.83 -1.40 14.06
CA GLN A 447 22.17 -1.98 14.21
C GLN A 447 23.27 -1.03 13.72
N GLN A 448 23.05 -0.33 12.61
CA GLN A 448 24.00 0.65 12.08
C GLN A 448 24.15 1.86 13.02
N GLU A 449 23.06 2.39 13.55
CA GLU A 449 23.06 3.49 14.52
C GLU A 449 23.72 3.07 15.85
N SER A 450 23.49 1.83 16.29
CA SER A 450 24.18 1.25 17.46
C SER A 450 25.70 1.17 17.24
N LEU A 451 26.14 0.71 16.06
CA LEU A 451 27.56 0.66 15.70
C LEU A 451 28.17 2.07 15.62
N GLN A 452 27.48 3.02 14.99
CA GLN A 452 27.94 4.41 14.90
C GLN A 452 28.03 5.09 16.27
N SER A 453 27.05 4.86 17.14
CA SER A 453 27.06 5.42 18.50
C SER A 453 28.09 4.74 19.41
N ALA A 454 28.45 3.47 19.16
CA ALA A 454 29.59 2.82 19.81
C ALA A 454 30.93 3.43 19.35
N VAL A 455 31.08 3.71 18.04
CA VAL A 455 32.26 4.40 17.49
C VAL A 455 32.37 5.84 17.99
N ALA A 456 31.25 6.56 18.13
CA ALA A 456 31.23 7.91 18.69
C ALA A 456 31.63 7.90 20.18
N ARG A 457 31.13 6.94 20.96
CA ARG A 457 31.50 6.76 22.37
C ARG A 457 32.98 6.39 22.56
N SER A 458 33.56 5.60 21.65
CA SER A 458 35.00 5.30 21.71
C SER A 458 35.88 6.51 21.37
N LYS A 459 35.40 7.44 20.54
CA LYS A 459 36.10 8.71 20.25
C LYS A 459 36.00 9.73 21.40
N ALA A 460 34.89 9.76 22.12
CA ALA A 460 34.65 10.75 23.19
C ALA A 460 35.38 10.44 24.52
N SER A 461 35.88 9.21 24.72
CA SER A 461 36.54 8.82 25.98
C SER A 461 38.00 9.27 26.11
N GLY A 462 38.54 10.05 25.17
CA GLY A 462 39.87 10.68 25.28
C GLY A 462 41.06 9.72 25.42
N GLY A 463 40.82 8.40 25.39
CA GLY A 463 41.86 7.39 25.33
C GLY A 463 42.36 7.25 23.90
N ALA A 464 43.69 7.18 23.75
CA ALA A 464 44.43 6.99 22.50
C ALA A 464 43.62 6.25 21.42
N ALA A 465 43.59 6.82 20.20
CA ALA A 465 42.88 6.31 19.03
C ALA A 465 42.74 4.77 19.07
N PRO A 466 41.50 4.22 19.10
CA PRO A 466 41.32 2.79 19.17
C PRO A 466 42.10 2.19 18.01
N LYS A 467 43.13 1.39 18.37
CA LYS A 467 43.89 0.61 17.39
C LYS A 467 42.89 -0.02 16.43
N PRO A 468 43.11 0.05 15.10
CA PRO A 468 42.19 -0.52 14.13
C PRO A 468 41.88 -1.94 14.57
N GLU A 469 40.63 -2.17 15.01
CA GLU A 469 40.21 -3.47 15.49
C GLU A 469 40.45 -4.45 14.36
N ASN A 470 41.22 -5.48 14.67
CA ASN A 470 41.61 -6.48 13.69
C ASN A 470 40.31 -7.06 13.09
N PRO A 471 40.05 -6.92 11.78
CA PRO A 471 38.81 -7.34 11.16
C PRO A 471 38.54 -8.85 11.35
N VAL A 472 39.60 -9.63 11.59
CA VAL A 472 39.54 -11.04 11.97
C VAL A 472 38.78 -11.23 13.30
N VAL A 473 39.06 -10.39 14.30
CA VAL A 473 38.42 -10.44 15.62
C VAL A 473 36.94 -10.10 15.48
N ARG A 474 36.61 -9.04 14.73
CA ARG A 474 35.22 -8.65 14.45
C ARG A 474 34.41 -9.75 13.78
N ILE A 475 34.94 -10.34 12.72
CA ILE A 475 34.26 -11.46 12.03
C ILE A 475 34.17 -12.69 12.94
N SER A 476 35.23 -13.01 13.67
CA SER A 476 35.22 -14.14 14.61
C SER A 476 34.16 -13.96 15.69
N ASP A 477 34.03 -12.76 16.25
CA ASP A 477 33.05 -12.46 17.28
C ASP A 477 31.63 -12.45 16.71
N ALA A 478 31.42 -11.96 15.49
CA ALA A 478 30.14 -12.09 14.80
C ALA A 478 29.72 -13.57 14.60
N ILE A 479 30.66 -14.44 14.21
CA ILE A 479 30.40 -15.88 14.10
C ILE A 479 30.12 -16.51 15.47
N LYS A 480 30.84 -16.10 16.53
CA LYS A 480 30.58 -16.55 17.90
C LYS A 480 29.18 -16.14 18.35
N THR A 481 28.74 -14.93 18.06
CA THR A 481 27.38 -14.46 18.42
C THR A 481 26.31 -15.35 17.78
N VAL A 482 26.45 -15.69 16.49
CA VAL A 482 25.54 -16.65 15.83
C VAL A 482 25.54 -18.00 16.53
N LEU A 483 26.73 -18.49 16.91
CA LEU A 483 26.86 -19.75 17.65
C LEU A 483 26.23 -19.68 19.06
N GLU A 484 26.33 -18.56 19.76
CA GLU A 484 25.71 -18.39 21.07
C GLU A 484 24.18 -18.37 20.97
N VAL A 485 23.60 -17.71 19.96
CA VAL A 485 22.15 -17.76 19.70
C VAL A 485 21.67 -19.19 19.45
N LEU A 486 22.41 -19.98 18.67
CA LEU A 486 22.07 -21.40 18.43
C LEU A 486 22.14 -22.27 19.71
N LYS A 487 22.91 -21.85 20.72
CA LYS A 487 23.01 -22.55 22.01
C LYS A 487 21.96 -22.12 23.02
N GLN A 488 21.36 -20.94 22.83
CA GLN A 488 20.41 -20.39 23.79
C GLN A 488 19.27 -21.38 24.02
N PRO A 489 18.94 -21.68 25.29
CA PRO A 489 17.85 -22.60 25.60
C PRO A 489 16.51 -22.09 25.06
N GLU A 490 16.34 -20.78 24.90
CA GLU A 490 15.18 -20.14 24.27
C GLU A 490 15.04 -20.60 22.82
N PHE A 491 16.10 -20.48 22.02
CA PHE A 491 16.11 -20.93 20.63
C PHE A 491 15.83 -22.43 20.52
N LEU A 492 16.46 -23.24 21.38
CA LEU A 492 16.27 -24.70 21.37
C LEU A 492 14.89 -25.15 21.85
N LYS A 493 14.21 -24.36 22.69
CA LYS A 493 12.85 -24.64 23.20
C LYS A 493 11.75 -23.96 22.37
N ALA A 494 12.12 -23.04 21.49
CA ALA A 494 11.18 -22.34 20.62
C ALA A 494 10.37 -23.32 19.76
N SER A 495 9.19 -22.89 19.32
CA SER A 495 8.36 -23.70 18.43
C SER A 495 9.12 -24.02 17.13
N PRO A 496 8.80 -25.12 16.42
CA PRO A 496 9.41 -25.40 15.12
C PRO A 496 9.26 -24.24 14.12
N GLU A 497 8.14 -23.54 14.15
CA GLU A 497 7.84 -22.38 13.32
C GLU A 497 8.81 -21.21 13.64
N ASP A 498 9.02 -20.92 14.93
CA ASP A 498 9.98 -19.91 15.39
C ASP A 498 11.44 -20.31 15.10
N GLN A 499 11.77 -21.59 15.20
CA GLN A 499 13.11 -22.10 14.87
C GLN A 499 13.41 -21.94 13.38
N VAL A 500 12.43 -22.19 12.50
CA VAL A 500 12.54 -21.91 11.05
C VAL A 500 12.83 -20.42 10.85
N ARG A 501 11.97 -19.54 11.36
CA ARG A 501 12.14 -18.08 11.21
C ARG A 501 13.48 -17.58 11.75
N ASN A 502 13.86 -17.97 12.96
CA ASN A 502 15.12 -17.54 13.57
C ASN A 502 16.34 -18.08 12.82
N SER A 503 16.26 -19.31 12.28
CA SER A 503 17.35 -19.87 11.47
C SER A 503 17.54 -19.15 10.13
N GLU A 504 16.49 -18.60 9.52
CA GLU A 504 16.58 -17.77 8.32
C GLU A 504 17.29 -16.44 8.61
N VAL A 505 16.98 -15.80 9.74
CA VAL A 505 17.67 -14.59 10.21
C VAL A 505 19.16 -14.86 10.41
N LEU A 506 19.51 -15.96 11.10
CA LEU A 506 20.90 -16.36 11.28
C LEU A 506 21.59 -16.68 9.94
N HIS A 507 20.88 -17.28 8.97
CA HIS A 507 21.43 -17.55 7.65
C HIS A 507 21.77 -16.26 6.89
N ARG A 508 20.88 -15.27 6.92
CA ARG A 508 21.13 -13.94 6.33
C ARG A 508 22.31 -13.23 7.00
N ARG A 509 22.42 -13.30 8.33
CA ARG A 509 23.58 -12.75 9.04
C ARG A 509 24.89 -13.40 8.60
N LEU A 510 24.91 -14.72 8.45
CA LEU A 510 26.09 -15.45 7.97
C LEU A 510 26.45 -15.11 6.52
N GLN A 511 25.46 -14.82 5.65
CA GLN A 511 25.72 -14.32 4.30
C GLN A 511 26.37 -12.93 4.31
N GLY A 512 25.93 -12.02 5.19
CA GLY A 512 26.58 -10.73 5.39
C GLY A 512 28.04 -10.88 5.85
N ILE A 513 28.29 -11.77 6.82
CA ILE A 513 29.65 -12.09 7.27
C ILE A 513 30.49 -12.69 6.12
N ALA A 514 29.89 -13.50 5.25
CA ALA A 514 30.58 -14.05 4.08
C ALA A 514 30.98 -12.96 3.07
N GLN A 515 30.17 -11.92 2.91
CA GLN A 515 30.49 -10.78 2.06
C GLN A 515 31.63 -9.95 2.66
N GLU A 516 31.56 -9.61 3.95
CA GLU A 516 32.65 -8.91 4.66
C GLU A 516 33.96 -9.70 4.56
N LEU A 517 33.90 -11.04 4.65
CA LEU A 517 35.08 -11.89 4.55
C LEU A 517 35.75 -11.80 3.17
N LYS A 518 34.97 -11.63 2.09
CA LYS A 518 35.52 -11.51 0.72
C LYS A 518 36.35 -10.24 0.52
N GLU A 519 36.14 -9.21 1.33
CA GLU A 519 36.88 -7.95 1.27
C GLU A 519 38.24 -8.03 2.00
N LEU A 520 38.48 -9.09 2.78
CA LEU A 520 39.72 -9.26 3.54
C LEU A 520 40.84 -9.94 2.74
N PRO A 521 42.12 -9.78 3.12
CA PRO A 521 43.24 -10.49 2.49
C PRO A 521 43.07 -12.02 2.49
N ALA A 522 43.50 -12.69 1.41
CA ALA A 522 43.35 -14.13 1.22
C ALA A 522 43.81 -15.03 2.40
N PRO A 523 44.92 -14.73 3.11
CA PRO A 523 45.33 -15.53 4.28
C PRO A 523 44.27 -15.53 5.40
N ILE A 524 43.60 -14.39 5.60
CA ILE A 524 42.53 -14.24 6.57
C ILE A 524 41.27 -14.97 6.10
N GLN A 525 40.93 -14.85 4.81
CA GLN A 525 39.82 -15.60 4.22
C GLN A 525 40.00 -17.11 4.45
N GLN A 526 41.19 -17.65 4.19
CA GLN A 526 41.50 -19.06 4.37
C GLN A 526 41.38 -19.52 5.82
N ALA A 527 41.75 -18.66 6.78
CA ALA A 527 41.65 -18.97 8.21
C ALA A 527 40.19 -19.03 8.71
N VAL A 528 39.32 -18.14 8.23
CA VAL A 528 37.95 -17.97 8.77
C VAL A 528 36.88 -18.72 7.97
N THR A 529 37.07 -18.91 6.66
CA THR A 529 36.11 -19.60 5.78
C THR A 529 35.65 -20.96 6.30
N PRO A 530 36.55 -21.85 6.81
CA PRO A 530 36.13 -23.15 7.32
C PRO A 530 35.20 -23.06 8.54
N MET A 531 35.37 -22.02 9.37
CA MET A 531 34.48 -21.76 10.51
C MET A 531 33.11 -21.32 10.01
N LEU A 532 33.08 -20.34 9.09
CA LEU A 532 31.84 -19.80 8.54
C LEU A 532 31.00 -20.87 7.82
N VAL A 533 31.65 -21.75 7.05
CA VAL A 533 31.00 -22.88 6.36
C VAL A 533 30.36 -23.83 7.38
N LYS A 534 31.10 -24.23 8.44
CA LYS A 534 30.57 -25.12 9.49
C LYS A 534 29.37 -24.52 10.23
N VAL A 535 29.42 -23.22 10.56
CA VAL A 535 28.28 -22.56 11.23
C VAL A 535 27.09 -22.44 10.27
N SER A 536 27.33 -22.16 8.99
CA SER A 536 26.27 -22.13 7.96
C SER A 536 25.60 -23.49 7.76
N GLU A 537 26.37 -24.57 7.77
CA GLU A 537 25.84 -25.94 7.75
C GLU A 537 25.02 -26.26 9.00
N LEU A 538 25.47 -25.80 10.17
CA LEU A 538 24.75 -25.99 11.42
C LEU A 538 23.39 -25.29 11.40
N VAL A 539 23.35 -24.02 11.00
CA VAL A 539 22.10 -23.25 10.84
C VAL A 539 21.18 -23.95 9.84
N ARG A 540 21.71 -24.41 8.69
CA ARG A 540 20.93 -25.12 7.67
C ARG A 540 20.36 -26.45 8.18
N SER A 541 21.12 -27.18 8.99
CA SER A 541 20.66 -28.44 9.61
C SER A 541 19.52 -28.19 10.59
N VAL A 542 19.63 -27.16 11.44
CA VAL A 542 18.56 -26.75 12.35
C VAL A 542 17.31 -26.34 11.57
N HIS A 543 17.46 -25.48 10.57
CA HIS A 543 16.37 -25.04 9.69
C HIS A 543 15.64 -26.23 9.07
N LYS A 544 16.39 -27.17 8.49
CA LYS A 544 15.82 -28.38 7.88
C LYS A 544 15.04 -29.21 8.89
N HIS A 545 15.59 -29.47 10.07
CA HIS A 545 14.89 -30.25 11.10
C HIS A 545 13.62 -29.57 11.61
N ALA A 546 13.65 -28.24 11.77
CA ALA A 546 12.49 -27.47 12.17
C ALA A 546 11.42 -27.48 11.07
N SER A 547 11.81 -27.28 9.81
CA SER A 547 10.93 -27.35 8.65
C SER A 547 10.29 -28.73 8.48
N ASP A 548 11.07 -29.80 8.64
CA ASP A 548 10.58 -31.18 8.59
C ASP A 548 9.53 -31.42 9.70
N ALA A 549 9.75 -30.86 10.90
CA ALA A 549 8.82 -30.96 12.01
C ALA A 549 7.52 -30.17 11.81
N VAL A 550 7.58 -29.02 11.13
CA VAL A 550 6.39 -28.24 10.72
C VAL A 550 5.59 -29.03 9.67
N ALA A 551 6.28 -29.58 8.67
CA ALA A 551 5.65 -30.38 7.61
C ALA A 551 5.07 -31.69 8.14
N SER A 552 5.68 -32.29 9.17
CA SER A 552 5.26 -33.55 9.77
C SER A 552 4.29 -33.40 10.93
N LYS A 553 3.47 -32.34 10.98
CA LYS A 553 2.44 -32.15 12.02
C LYS A 553 1.12 -32.75 11.51
N PRO A 554 0.84 -34.06 11.69
CA PRO A 554 -0.46 -34.63 11.38
C PRO A 554 -1.49 -34.16 12.40
N SER A 555 -2.74 -34.05 11.95
CA SER A 555 -3.91 -33.60 12.70
C SER A 555 -4.34 -34.49 13.87
N SER A 556 -3.46 -35.32 14.45
CA SER A 556 -3.80 -36.22 15.55
C SER A 556 -2.69 -36.33 16.61
N LEU A 557 -3.12 -36.17 17.86
CA LEU A 557 -2.33 -36.25 19.08
C LEU A 557 -1.59 -37.59 19.19
N SER A 558 -0.29 -37.59 18.93
CA SER A 558 0.61 -38.70 19.28
C SER A 558 1.96 -38.14 19.71
N SER A 559 2.32 -38.37 20.97
CA SER A 559 3.54 -37.85 21.59
C SER A 559 4.77 -38.51 20.97
N SER A 560 5.66 -37.72 20.34
CA SER A 560 6.98 -38.19 19.95
C SER A 560 8.07 -37.26 20.47
N LYS A 561 9.23 -37.85 20.83
CA LYS A 561 10.44 -37.21 21.37
C LYS A 561 11.46 -37.00 20.23
N PRO A 562 11.69 -35.78 19.69
CA PRO A 562 12.69 -35.59 18.61
C PRO A 562 13.97 -34.87 19.04
N LEU A 563 14.00 -34.15 20.18
CA LEU A 563 15.01 -33.11 20.40
C LEU A 563 16.40 -33.56 20.91
N ARG A 564 16.61 -34.84 21.23
CA ARG A 564 17.89 -35.30 21.83
C ARG A 564 19.02 -35.51 20.82
N ARG A 565 18.72 -35.84 19.56
CA ARG A 565 19.76 -36.11 18.54
C ARG A 565 20.45 -34.83 18.03
N THR A 566 19.70 -33.74 17.86
CA THR A 566 20.23 -32.46 17.36
C THR A 566 21.21 -31.82 18.35
N LYS A 567 20.92 -31.91 19.65
CA LYS A 567 21.84 -31.43 20.71
C LYS A 567 23.20 -32.12 20.67
N SER A 568 23.25 -33.43 20.39
CA SER A 568 24.52 -34.15 20.29
C SER A 568 25.34 -33.78 19.05
N ALA A 569 24.68 -33.46 17.93
CA ALA A 569 25.37 -33.06 16.70
C ALA A 569 25.98 -31.65 16.84
N ILE A 570 25.23 -30.71 17.44
CA ILE A 570 25.69 -29.35 17.74
C ILE A 570 26.95 -29.37 18.62
N VAL A 571 26.97 -30.17 19.69
CA VAL A 571 28.12 -30.26 20.61
C VAL A 571 29.36 -30.89 19.96
N LYS A 572 29.18 -31.88 19.06
CA LYS A 572 30.31 -32.53 18.36
C LYS A 572 30.95 -31.62 17.32
N CYS A 573 30.16 -30.92 16.50
CA CYS A 573 30.68 -29.96 15.53
C CYS A 573 31.43 -28.80 16.21
N PHE A 574 30.95 -28.35 17.37
CA PHE A 574 31.55 -27.29 18.17
C PHE A 574 32.94 -27.66 18.70
N THR A 575 33.08 -28.87 19.25
CA THR A 575 34.35 -29.36 19.83
C THR A 575 35.43 -29.54 18.75
N ALA A 576 35.05 -29.91 17.52
CA ALA A 576 35.96 -30.07 16.39
C ALA A 576 36.40 -28.72 15.80
N ALA A 577 35.54 -27.71 15.76
CA ALA A 577 35.89 -26.38 15.25
C ALA A 577 36.87 -25.64 16.18
N PHE A 578 36.64 -25.67 17.50
CA PHE A 578 37.51 -24.96 18.46
C PHE A 578 38.88 -25.62 18.70
N LYS A 579 38.99 -26.95 18.54
CA LYS A 579 40.29 -27.63 18.61
C LYS A 579 41.25 -27.25 17.48
N GLY A 580 40.73 -26.80 16.33
CA GLY A 580 41.54 -26.33 15.20
C GLY A 580 42.12 -24.92 15.41
N LEU A 581 41.40 -24.04 16.09
CA LEU A 581 41.79 -22.64 16.33
C LEU A 581 42.74 -22.42 17.50
N ARG A 582 42.94 -23.42 18.37
CA ARG A 582 43.95 -23.35 19.44
C ARG A 582 45.33 -23.82 19.02
N LYS A 583 45.46 -24.38 17.81
CA LYS A 583 46.71 -24.96 17.29
C LYS A 583 47.42 -24.08 16.25
N ASN A 584 46.76 -23.02 15.80
CA ASN A 584 47.28 -21.95 14.94
C ASN A 584 47.10 -20.63 15.70
#